data_AF-A0A7J5WBY3-F1
#
_entry.id   AF-A0A7J5WBY3-F1
#
_cell.length_a   1.000
_cell.length_b   1.000
_cell.length_c   1.000
_cell.angle_alpha   90.00
_cell.angle_beta   90.00
_cell.angle_gamma   90.00
#
_symmetry.space_group_name_H-M   'P 1'
#
loop_
_entity.id
_entity.type
_entity.pdbx_description
1 polymer ?
#
loop_
_entity_poly.entity_id
_entity_poly.type
_entity_poly.pdbx_seq_one_letter_code
_entity_poly.pdbx_strand_id
1 'polypeptide(L)'
;MGPFVHFDLTRDWAREAGLGDVAEAIALADLTVDAENPARASVSNFTRHFAPWAYLWAGYHFRRAVRLRSPESLGHALHSVQDAAAHGRLGLAHVRHDLSIARDPDDWDAAPLRLQARIRAYSMRLLRRYRAAA
;
A
#
# COMPACT_ATOMS: atom_id res chain seq x y z
N MET A 1 6.76 2.66 -0.09
CA MET A 1 6.83 3.06 -1.52
C MET A 1 6.83 4.59 -1.60
N GLY A 2 7.09 5.18 -2.77
CA GLY A 2 7.05 6.65 -2.90
C GLY A 2 5.63 7.25 -2.84
N PRO A 3 5.51 8.55 -2.50
CA PRO A 3 4.22 9.25 -2.35
C PRO A 3 3.40 9.28 -3.65
N PHE A 4 4.06 9.22 -4.81
CA PHE A 4 3.39 9.09 -6.10
C PHE A 4 2.47 7.86 -6.18
N VAL A 5 2.92 6.73 -5.64
CA VAL A 5 2.12 5.50 -5.68
C VAL A 5 1.00 5.56 -4.65
N HIS A 6 1.34 5.96 -3.41
CA HIS A 6 0.38 6.02 -2.31
C HIS A 6 -0.71 7.07 -2.53
N PHE A 7 -0.44 8.14 -3.28
CA PHE A 7 -1.43 9.17 -3.57
C PHE A 7 -1.98 9.12 -5.00
N ASP A 8 -1.18 9.49 -6.01
CA ASP A 8 -1.69 9.70 -7.36
C ASP A 8 -2.20 8.40 -7.99
N LEU A 9 -1.40 7.33 -7.95
CA LEU A 9 -1.82 6.05 -8.51
C LEU A 9 -2.96 5.42 -7.72
N THR A 10 -2.92 5.47 -6.39
CA THR A 10 -4.04 4.98 -5.56
C THR A 10 -5.33 5.74 -5.87
N ARG A 11 -5.30 7.07 -6.00
CA ARG A 11 -6.47 7.88 -6.39
C ARG A 11 -7.02 7.46 -7.74
N ASP A 12 -6.14 7.32 -8.74
CA ASP A 12 -6.55 6.99 -10.10
C ASP A 12 -7.08 5.55 -10.21
N TRP A 13 -6.48 4.61 -9.49
CA TRP A 13 -6.99 3.24 -9.39
C TRP A 13 -8.32 3.16 -8.65
N ALA A 14 -8.51 3.96 -7.60
CA ALA A 14 -9.80 4.05 -6.91
C ALA A 14 -10.89 4.58 -7.84
N ARG A 15 -10.59 5.62 -8.64
CA ARG A 15 -11.49 6.12 -9.69
C ARG A 15 -11.79 5.05 -10.75
N GLU A 16 -10.76 4.36 -11.25
CA GLU A 16 -10.91 3.24 -12.21
C GLU A 16 -11.80 2.13 -11.64
N ALA A 17 -11.69 1.86 -10.34
CA ALA A 17 -12.53 0.89 -9.64
C ALA A 17 -13.97 1.36 -9.41
N GLY A 18 -14.32 2.62 -9.72
CA GLY A 18 -15.64 3.21 -9.53
C GLY A 18 -15.90 3.75 -8.12
N LEU A 19 -14.84 4.11 -7.38
CA LEU A 19 -14.91 4.73 -6.06
C LEU A 19 -14.61 6.24 -6.14
N GLY A 20 -15.05 6.90 -7.21
CA GLY A 20 -14.68 8.28 -7.55
C GLY A 20 -14.90 9.28 -6.41
N ASP A 21 -16.07 9.22 -5.75
CA ASP A 21 -16.47 10.15 -4.70
C ASP A 21 -15.60 10.07 -3.44
N VAL A 22 -14.94 8.93 -3.21
CA VAL A 22 -14.07 8.69 -2.03
C VAL A 22 -12.61 8.45 -2.42
N ALA A 23 -12.26 8.57 -3.70
CA ALA A 23 -10.93 8.23 -4.21
C ALA A 23 -9.82 9.05 -3.56
N GLU A 24 -10.05 10.35 -3.35
CA GLU A 24 -9.09 11.23 -2.68
C GLU A 24 -8.95 10.89 -1.20
N ALA A 25 -10.04 10.57 -0.50
CA ALA A 25 -9.98 10.15 0.90
C ALA A 25 -9.22 8.83 1.08
N ILE A 26 -9.37 7.88 0.14
CA ILE A 26 -8.60 6.63 0.12
C ILE A 26 -7.11 6.93 -0.08
N ALA A 27 -6.77 7.76 -1.06
CA ALA A 27 -5.40 8.12 -1.40
C ALA A 27 -4.69 8.92 -0.31
N LEU A 28 -5.39 9.85 0.34
CA LEU A 28 -4.86 10.58 1.49
C LEU A 28 -4.51 9.62 2.63
N ALA A 29 -5.41 8.68 2.95
CA ALA A 29 -5.15 7.72 4.02
C ALA A 29 -4.03 6.72 3.68
N ASP A 30 -3.85 6.35 2.41
CA ASP A 30 -2.73 5.52 1.96
C ASP A 30 -1.38 6.28 2.12
N LEU A 31 -1.36 7.56 1.73
CA LEU A 31 -0.18 8.44 1.86
C LEU A 31 0.21 8.74 3.31
N THR A 32 -0.76 8.92 4.23
CA THR A 32 -0.46 9.36 5.61
C THR A 32 0.05 8.25 6.52
N VAL A 33 -0.03 6.97 6.12
CA VAL A 33 0.38 5.85 6.97
C VAL A 33 1.82 5.98 7.46
N ASP A 34 2.75 6.39 6.60
CA ASP A 34 4.16 6.55 6.96
C ASP A 34 4.39 7.64 8.02
N ALA A 35 3.58 8.70 7.98
CA ALA A 35 3.64 9.78 8.96
C ALA A 35 3.01 9.35 10.31
N GLU A 36 1.89 8.64 10.26
CA GLU A 36 1.16 8.17 11.44
C GLU A 36 1.84 6.98 12.12
N ASN A 37 2.48 6.11 11.33
CA ASN A 37 3.09 4.87 11.77
C ASN A 37 4.53 4.73 11.24
N PRO A 38 5.47 5.65 11.57
CA PRO A 38 6.81 5.59 11.00
C PRO A 38 7.48 4.25 11.29
N ALA A 39 7.98 3.56 10.26
CA ALA A 39 8.49 2.19 10.37
C ALA A 39 9.61 2.04 11.42
N ARG A 40 10.44 3.07 11.59
CA ARG A 40 11.55 3.09 12.56
C ARG A 40 11.13 3.39 13.99
N ALA A 41 9.89 3.84 14.23
CA ALA A 41 9.44 4.26 15.55
C ALA A 41 9.09 3.06 16.47
N SER A 42 8.70 1.91 15.92
CA SER A 42 8.45 0.70 16.71
C SER A 42 8.46 -0.57 15.87
N VAL A 43 8.66 -1.73 16.51
CA VAL A 43 8.53 -3.05 15.85
C VAL A 43 7.13 -3.25 15.26
N SER A 44 6.09 -2.77 15.95
CA SER A 44 4.72 -2.84 15.44
C SER A 44 4.57 -2.05 14.14
N ASN A 45 5.11 -0.82 14.07
CA ASN A 45 5.10 -0.01 12.85
C ASN A 45 5.91 -0.68 11.74
N PHE A 46 7.09 -1.20 12.05
CA PHE A 46 7.88 -1.99 11.11
C PHE A 46 7.06 -3.12 10.48
N THR A 47 6.25 -3.85 11.27
CA THR A 47 5.43 -4.96 10.75
C THR A 47 4.32 -4.53 9.79
N ARG A 48 3.94 -3.24 9.73
CA ARG A 48 2.92 -2.72 8.81
C ARG A 48 3.42 -2.52 7.38
N HIS A 49 4.73 -2.36 7.20
CA HIS A 49 5.36 -2.03 5.91
C HIS A 49 6.01 -3.28 5.27
N PHE A 50 6.52 -4.21 6.09
CA PHE A 50 7.31 -5.33 5.57
C PHE A 50 6.60 -6.67 5.61
N ALA A 51 6.77 -7.45 4.53
CA ALA A 51 6.27 -8.81 4.46
C ALA A 51 7.00 -9.73 5.47
N PRO A 52 6.33 -10.78 5.97
CA PRO A 52 4.94 -11.18 5.69
C PRO A 52 3.86 -10.41 6.49
N TRP A 53 4.21 -9.74 7.59
CA TRP A 53 3.20 -9.16 8.50
C TRP A 53 2.36 -8.05 7.88
N ALA A 54 2.93 -7.29 6.94
CA ALA A 54 2.18 -6.28 6.21
C ALA A 54 0.95 -6.86 5.47
N TYR A 55 1.01 -8.11 4.98
CA TYR A 55 -0.18 -8.77 4.41
C TYR A 55 -1.27 -9.07 5.46
N LEU A 56 -0.88 -9.33 6.72
CA LEU A 56 -1.83 -9.52 7.82
C LEU A 56 -2.51 -8.19 8.18
N TRP A 57 -1.74 -7.10 8.23
CA TRP A 57 -2.27 -5.75 8.42
C TRP A 57 -3.20 -5.33 7.29
N ALA A 58 -2.84 -5.60 6.03
CA ALA A 58 -3.72 -5.38 4.89
C ALA A 58 -5.06 -6.11 5.07
N GLY A 59 -5.03 -7.38 5.49
CA GLY A 59 -6.25 -8.16 5.78
C GLY A 59 -7.04 -7.65 6.99
N TYR A 60 -6.38 -7.13 8.02
CA TYR A 60 -7.04 -6.50 9.17
C TYR A 60 -7.76 -5.21 8.77
N HIS A 61 -7.04 -4.29 8.11
CA HIS A 61 -7.57 -3.01 7.67
C HIS A 61 -8.67 -3.17 6.63
N PHE A 62 -8.54 -4.10 5.68
CA PHE A 62 -9.58 -4.37 4.70
C PHE A 62 -10.89 -4.86 5.34
N ARG A 63 -10.81 -5.78 6.32
CA ARG A 63 -12.00 -6.24 7.05
C ARG A 63 -12.69 -5.09 7.78
N ARG A 64 -11.91 -4.20 8.39
CA ARG A 64 -12.41 -2.99 9.06
C ARG A 64 -13.04 -2.02 8.06
N ALA A 65 -12.40 -1.82 6.90
CA ALA A 65 -12.91 -0.98 5.82
C ALA A 65 -14.29 -1.44 5.37
N VAL A 66 -14.45 -2.74 5.06
CA VAL A 66 -15.75 -3.30 4.65
C VAL A 66 -16.79 -3.17 5.77
N ARG A 67 -16.44 -3.56 7.00
CA ARG A 67 -17.38 -3.53 8.14
C ARG A 67 -17.89 -2.12 8.46
N LEU A 68 -17.02 -1.11 8.36
CA LEU A 68 -17.32 0.27 8.75
C LEU A 68 -17.62 1.18 7.56
N ARG A 69 -17.57 0.66 6.33
CA ARG A 69 -17.58 1.47 5.10
C ARG A 69 -16.60 2.65 5.16
N SER A 70 -15.38 2.39 5.63
CA SER A 70 -14.36 3.41 5.90
C SER A 70 -13.34 3.51 4.75
N PRO A 71 -13.29 4.63 4.00
CA PRO A 71 -12.26 4.90 2.99
C PRO A 71 -10.86 4.92 3.60
N GLU A 72 -10.73 5.47 4.81
CA GLU A 72 -9.46 5.54 5.55
C GLU A 72 -8.88 4.15 5.83
N SER A 73 -9.70 3.24 6.36
CA SER A 73 -9.27 1.85 6.59
C SER A 73 -8.95 1.13 5.28
N LEU A 74 -9.53 1.53 4.15
CA LEU A 74 -9.16 0.98 2.84
C LEU A 74 -7.79 1.51 2.38
N GLY A 75 -7.51 2.81 2.58
CA GLY A 75 -6.19 3.39 2.33
C GLY A 75 -5.08 2.67 3.09
N HIS A 76 -5.28 2.41 4.39
CA HIS A 76 -4.30 1.67 5.18
C HIS A 76 -4.09 0.24 4.68
N ALA A 77 -5.14 -0.41 4.18
CA ALA A 77 -5.02 -1.75 3.61
C ALA A 77 -4.24 -1.75 2.29
N LEU A 78 -4.40 -0.70 1.47
CA LEU A 78 -3.67 -0.51 0.22
C LEU A 78 -2.19 -0.26 0.50
N HIS A 79 -1.88 0.67 1.40
CA HIS A 79 -0.52 0.95 1.83
C HIS A 79 0.22 -0.34 2.21
N SER A 80 -0.34 -1.12 3.15
CA SER A 80 0.30 -2.35 3.61
C SER A 80 0.50 -3.38 2.50
N VAL A 81 -0.44 -3.54 1.54
CA VAL A 81 -0.25 -4.53 0.45
C VAL A 81 0.77 -4.08 -0.59
N GLN A 82 0.81 -2.78 -0.86
CA GLN A 82 1.73 -2.13 -1.79
C GLN A 82 3.16 -2.26 -1.27
N ASP A 83 3.38 -1.91 -0.02
CA ASP A 83 4.69 -2.00 0.64
C ASP A 83 5.15 -3.44 0.84
N ALA A 84 4.24 -4.35 1.21
CA ALA A 84 4.55 -5.77 1.29
C ALA A 84 5.02 -6.36 -0.04
N ALA A 85 4.57 -5.80 -1.17
CA ALA A 85 5.01 -6.21 -2.49
C ALA A 85 6.33 -5.53 -2.89
N ALA A 86 6.50 -4.24 -2.60
CA ALA A 86 7.66 -3.45 -3.00
C ALA A 86 8.93 -3.75 -2.20
N HIS A 87 8.83 -3.83 -0.87
CA HIS A 87 9.99 -3.92 0.02
C HIS A 87 10.48 -5.35 0.28
N GLY A 88 9.67 -6.35 -0.10
CA GLY A 88 9.98 -7.76 0.13
C GLY A 88 9.95 -8.17 1.60
N ARG A 89 10.58 -9.31 1.91
CA ARG A 89 10.60 -9.88 3.26
C ARG A 89 11.49 -9.04 4.18
N LEU A 90 10.96 -8.58 5.31
CA LEU A 90 11.68 -7.84 6.34
C LEU A 90 12.47 -6.61 5.82
N GLY A 91 11.99 -5.97 4.76
CA GLY A 91 12.68 -4.78 4.20
C GLY A 91 13.99 -5.09 3.48
N LEU A 92 14.21 -6.34 3.08
CA LEU A 92 15.44 -6.76 2.38
C LEU A 92 15.74 -5.93 1.12
N ALA A 93 14.72 -5.36 0.47
CA ALA A 93 14.92 -4.48 -0.66
C ALA A 93 15.70 -3.19 -0.25
N HIS A 94 15.40 -2.59 0.90
CA HIS A 94 16.17 -1.45 1.42
C HIS A 94 17.60 -1.85 1.72
N VAL A 95 17.82 -3.00 2.37
CA VAL A 95 19.18 -3.48 2.67
C VAL A 95 20.01 -3.62 1.39
N ARG A 96 19.42 -4.14 0.30
CA ARG A 96 20.12 -4.26 -0.99
C ARG A 96 20.36 -2.91 -1.65
N HIS A 97 19.45 -1.97 -1.48
CA HIS A 97 19.61 -0.60 -1.98
C HIS A 97 20.71 0.15 -1.23
N ASP A 98 20.73 0.08 0.10
CA ASP A 98 21.74 0.70 0.96
C ASP A 98 23.15 0.16 0.66
N LEU A 99 23.24 -1.08 0.17
CA LEU A 99 24.47 -1.70 -0.30
C LEU A 99 24.80 -1.37 -1.78
N SER A 100 23.99 -0.55 -2.46
CA SER A 100 24.11 -0.22 -3.89
C SER A 100 24.04 -1.43 -4.83
N ILE A 101 23.38 -2.52 -4.42
CA ILE A 101 23.24 -3.77 -5.18
C ILE A 101 21.91 -3.80 -5.94
N ALA A 102 20.93 -2.98 -5.53
CA ALA A 102 19.60 -2.94 -6.11
C ALA A 102 19.05 -1.52 -6.22
N ARG A 103 17.97 -1.37 -6.98
CA ARG A 103 17.18 -0.13 -7.08
C ARG A 103 16.67 0.31 -5.71
N ASP A 104 16.35 1.59 -5.61
CA ASP A 104 15.51 2.11 -4.53
C ASP A 104 14.14 1.39 -4.57
N PRO A 105 13.70 0.73 -3.48
CA PRO A 105 12.37 0.12 -3.43
C PRO A 105 11.22 1.12 -3.56
N ASP A 106 11.43 2.39 -3.22
CA ASP A 106 10.44 3.48 -3.26
C ASP A 106 10.31 4.15 -4.63
N ASP A 107 11.32 3.97 -5.51
CA ASP A 107 11.29 4.45 -6.89
C ASP A 107 10.38 3.55 -7.75
N TRP A 108 9.21 4.09 -8.09
CA TRP A 108 8.22 3.44 -8.93
C TRP A 108 8.66 3.32 -10.39
N ASP A 109 9.29 4.36 -10.93
CA ASP A 109 9.68 4.41 -12.34
C ASP A 109 10.83 3.44 -12.63
N ALA A 110 11.73 3.25 -11.67
CA ALA A 110 12.76 2.21 -11.72
C ALA A 110 12.24 0.79 -11.38
N ALA A 111 11.00 0.65 -10.92
CA ALA A 111 10.46 -0.66 -10.56
C ALA A 111 10.25 -1.54 -11.80
N PRO A 112 10.61 -2.84 -11.77
CA PRO A 112 10.35 -3.75 -12.88
C PRO A 112 8.86 -3.81 -13.22
N LEU A 113 8.51 -3.84 -14.52
CA LEU A 113 7.12 -3.90 -14.99
C LEU A 113 6.28 -5.00 -14.33
N ARG A 114 6.89 -6.15 -14.03
CA ARG A 114 6.21 -7.25 -13.31
C ARG A 114 5.82 -6.88 -11.89
N LEU A 115 6.66 -6.12 -11.19
CA LEU A 115 6.37 -5.62 -9.85
C LEU A 115 5.28 -4.55 -9.90
N GLN A 116 5.38 -3.60 -10.83
CA GLN A 116 4.34 -2.59 -11.06
C GLN A 116 2.98 -3.23 -11.33
N ALA A 117 2.94 -4.21 -12.25
CA ALA A 117 1.72 -4.95 -12.58
C ALA A 117 1.17 -5.72 -11.37
N ARG A 118 2.03 -6.33 -10.55
CA ARG A 118 1.63 -7.05 -9.33
C ARG A 118 1.03 -6.09 -8.29
N ILE A 119 1.67 -4.96 -8.04
CA ILE A 119 1.19 -3.94 -7.11
C ILE A 119 -0.20 -3.45 -7.55
N ARG A 120 -0.33 -3.04 -8.82
CA ARG A 120 -1.63 -2.64 -9.39
C ARG A 120 -2.67 -3.75 -9.26
N ALA A 121 -2.32 -5.00 -9.56
CA ALA A 121 -3.26 -6.12 -9.47
C ALA A 121 -3.76 -6.36 -8.03
N TYR A 122 -2.90 -6.20 -7.03
CA TYR A 122 -3.29 -6.30 -5.62
C TYR A 122 -4.17 -5.13 -5.18
N SER A 123 -3.78 -3.89 -5.52
CA SER A 123 -4.57 -2.69 -5.22
C SER A 123 -5.95 -2.75 -5.86
N MET A 124 -6.03 -3.03 -7.17
CA MET A 124 -7.30 -3.15 -7.89
C MET A 124 -8.18 -4.27 -7.34
N ARG A 125 -7.60 -5.39 -6.89
CA ARG A 125 -8.37 -6.46 -6.25
C ARG A 125 -9.03 -5.99 -4.95
N LEU A 126 -8.31 -5.27 -4.09
CA LEU A 126 -8.86 -4.72 -2.84
C LEU A 126 -9.95 -3.69 -3.12
N LEU A 127 -9.69 -2.73 -4.00
CA LEU A 127 -10.65 -1.69 -4.37
C LEU A 127 -11.96 -2.28 -4.93
N ARG A 128 -11.86 -3.23 -5.87
CA ARG A 128 -13.05 -3.89 -6.46
C ARG A 128 -13.82 -4.70 -5.44
N ARG A 129 -13.13 -5.40 -4.52
CA ARG A 129 -13.80 -6.15 -3.45
C ARG A 129 -14.47 -5.23 -2.43
N TYR A 130 -13.86 -4.10 -2.11
CA TYR A 130 -14.47 -3.08 -1.25
C TYR A 130 -15.75 -2.55 -1.89
N ARG A 131 -15.67 -2.10 -3.16
CA ARG A 131 -16.84 -1.62 -3.90
C ARG A 131 -17.97 -2.64 -3.96
N ALA A 132 -17.65 -3.92 -4.18
CA ALA A 132 -18.66 -4.98 -4.25
C ALA A 132 -19.32 -5.29 -2.89
N ALA A 133 -18.70 -4.87 -1.78
CA ALA A 133 -19.19 -5.12 -0.42
C ALA A 133 -19.83 -3.89 0.24
N ALA A 134 -19.70 -2.71 -0.38
CA ALA A 134 -20.27 -1.45 0.09
C ALA A 134 -21.71 -1.29 -0.42
#